data_AF-A0A941RX24-F1
#
_entry.id   AF-A0A941RX24-F1
#
_cell.length_a   1.000
_cell.length_b   1.000
_cell.length_c   1.000
_cell.angle_alpha   90.00
_cell.angle_beta   90.00
_cell.angle_gamma   90.00
#
_symmetry.space_group_name_H-M   'P 1'
#
loop_
_entity.id
_entity.type
_entity.pdbx_description
1 polymer ?
#
loop_
_entity_poly.entity_id
_entity_poly.type
_entity_poly.pdbx_seq_one_letter_code
_entity_poly.pdbx_strand_id
1 'polypeptide(L)'
;MFNRTRTLLPEFIERLDLTNGWPIEKAFKRKGQDLDFGYKSGTLTNLKRGNPVPEKYCYLLIKMRWDHKPLHEVIAAFCSEQEGIDIARADDSQILNVICGPIGGEKDWFVAGLPDLGKLFDLRRHLSRVGRPAKDAEEVSEAVRWMFIDVGRLQTGNPLLPGDEAIRIAADWGHLRLEDYQANAISWWRRDRRTVMVGLGEKKPISMTIVLPLREREWHDVRDGNRVPYSLGAADLDVPSNYLVIEGLGQRPVEEGGESTAFTRGALMVMLAQLGSLSNCAFPPRNDLRILAFASNEVARMRLKKQHFKATGTKLHTMGVDLYDRCISCNRLKRSPLDDLALGIMTVLSHTLPCM
;
A
#
# COMPACT_ATOMS: atom_id res chain seq x y z
N MET A 1 -4.17 -8.57 26.12
CA MET A 1 -3.66 -9.14 24.85
C MET A 1 -4.38 -8.46 23.68
N PHE A 2 -4.18 -7.15 23.48
CA PHE A 2 -4.84 -6.34 22.43
C PHE A 2 -3.83 -5.33 21.83
N ASN A 3 -2.66 -5.82 21.41
CA ASN A 3 -1.59 -4.97 20.86
C ASN A 3 -1.80 -4.61 19.38
N ARG A 4 -2.91 -5.08 18.80
CA ARG A 4 -3.29 -4.84 17.41
C ARG A 4 -4.17 -3.60 17.34
N THR A 5 -4.08 -2.85 16.26
CA THR A 5 -5.05 -1.81 15.90
C THR A 5 -6.05 -2.39 14.89
N ARG A 6 -7.25 -1.81 14.83
CA ARG A 6 -8.32 -2.18 13.89
C ARG A 6 -9.05 -0.91 13.45
N THR A 7 -9.69 -1.01 12.30
CA THR A 7 -10.59 0.02 11.77
C THR A 7 -11.96 -0.63 11.58
N LEU A 8 -13.04 0.07 11.96
CA LEU A 8 -14.39 -0.39 11.63
C LEU A 8 -14.63 -0.29 10.12
N LEU A 9 -15.39 -1.21 9.54
CA LEU A 9 -15.76 -1.12 8.13
C LEU A 9 -16.60 0.15 7.86
N PRO A 10 -16.35 0.88 6.77
CA PRO A 10 -17.14 2.08 6.43
C PRO A 10 -18.65 1.82 6.39
N GLU A 11 -19.07 0.69 5.84
CA GLU A 11 -20.47 0.27 5.72
C GLU A 11 -21.11 0.02 7.09
N PHE A 12 -20.31 -0.47 8.04
CA PHE A 12 -20.75 -0.66 9.43
C PHE A 12 -20.89 0.69 10.17
N ILE A 13 -19.97 1.62 9.95
CA ILE A 13 -20.03 2.99 10.49
C ILE A 13 -21.28 3.71 9.98
N GLU A 14 -21.54 3.65 8.68
CA GLU A 14 -22.70 4.28 8.05
C GLU A 14 -24.02 3.80 8.70
N ARG A 15 -24.15 2.50 8.93
CA ARG A 15 -25.34 1.94 9.59
C ARG A 15 -25.47 2.39 11.04
N LEU A 16 -24.36 2.49 11.78
CA LEU A 16 -24.40 3.03 13.15
C LEU A 16 -24.83 4.51 13.17
N ASP A 17 -24.43 5.30 12.17
CA ASP A 17 -24.86 6.70 12.04
C ASP A 17 -26.36 6.80 11.70
N LEU A 18 -26.84 6.02 10.72
CA LEU A 18 -28.24 6.04 10.27
C LEU A 18 -29.24 5.60 11.35
N THR A 19 -28.82 4.69 12.23
CA THR A 19 -29.69 4.08 13.25
C THR A 19 -29.51 4.68 14.64
N ASN A 20 -28.66 5.70 14.80
CA ASN A 20 -28.20 6.16 16.10
C ASN A 20 -27.65 5.01 16.98
N GLY A 21 -26.99 4.04 16.34
CA GLY A 21 -26.42 2.84 16.97
C GLY A 21 -25.20 3.12 17.86
N TRP A 22 -24.59 4.31 17.75
CA TRP A 22 -23.42 4.68 18.54
C TRP A 22 -23.74 4.83 20.03
N PRO A 23 -22.96 4.18 20.92
CA PRO A 23 -23.07 4.46 22.34
C PRO A 23 -22.63 5.90 22.64
N ILE A 24 -23.27 6.51 23.64
CA ILE A 24 -22.82 7.80 24.16
C ILE A 24 -21.42 7.69 24.77
N GLU A 25 -20.60 8.74 24.62
CA GLU A 25 -19.18 8.72 25.02
C GLU A 25 -18.99 8.38 26.50
N LYS A 26 -19.88 8.87 27.37
CA LYS A 26 -19.85 8.57 28.81
C LYS A 26 -20.03 7.07 29.10
N ALA A 27 -20.96 6.41 28.41
CA ALA A 27 -21.21 4.99 28.59
C ALA A 27 -20.06 4.14 28.04
N PHE A 28 -19.55 4.52 26.87
CA PHE A 28 -18.40 3.86 26.25
C PHE A 28 -17.14 3.97 27.12
N LYS A 29 -16.85 5.16 27.67
CA LYS A 29 -15.76 5.38 28.62
C LYS A 29 -15.91 4.51 29.87
N ARG A 30 -17.10 4.47 30.47
CA ARG A 30 -17.38 3.69 31.68
C ARG A 30 -17.12 2.20 31.44
N LYS A 31 -17.69 1.63 30.36
CA LYS A 31 -17.47 0.21 30.03
C LYS A 31 -15.99 -0.11 29.81
N GLY A 32 -15.24 0.80 29.20
CA GLY A 32 -13.80 0.64 29.01
C GLY A 32 -12.99 0.63 30.31
N GLN A 33 -13.49 1.30 31.35
CA GLN A 33 -12.93 1.23 32.70
C GLN A 33 -13.33 -0.08 33.40
N ASP A 34 -14.60 -0.50 33.27
CA ASP A 34 -15.11 -1.75 33.87
C ASP A 34 -14.39 -3.01 33.36
N LEU A 35 -13.84 -2.96 32.14
CA LEU A 35 -13.09 -4.06 31.52
C LEU A 35 -11.55 -3.91 31.61
N ASP A 36 -11.04 -2.98 32.42
CA ASP A 36 -9.61 -2.67 32.57
C ASP A 36 -8.87 -2.33 31.25
N PHE A 37 -9.61 -1.84 30.25
CA PHE A 37 -9.01 -1.41 28.98
C PHE A 37 -8.48 0.02 29.03
N GLY A 38 -8.97 0.82 29.98
CA GLY A 38 -8.73 2.25 30.07
C GLY A 38 -9.39 3.01 28.91
N TYR A 39 -9.37 4.35 28.96
CA TYR A 39 -9.99 5.19 27.93
C TYR A 39 -9.13 6.41 27.62
N LYS A 40 -8.90 6.68 26.33
CA LYS A 40 -8.28 7.91 25.84
C LYS A 40 -9.36 8.80 25.23
N SER A 41 -9.29 10.11 25.52
CA SER A 41 -10.24 11.08 24.97
C SER A 41 -10.18 11.06 23.43
N GLY A 42 -11.35 11.17 22.77
CA GLY A 42 -11.46 11.14 21.32
C GLY A 42 -11.42 9.75 20.68
N THR A 43 -11.27 8.67 21.46
CA THR A 43 -11.31 7.29 20.91
C THR A 43 -12.63 6.98 20.21
N LEU A 44 -13.77 7.38 20.79
CA LEU A 44 -15.07 7.13 20.16
C LEU A 44 -15.23 7.95 18.86
N THR A 45 -14.75 9.20 18.87
CA THR A 45 -14.70 10.04 17.66
C THR A 45 -13.82 9.42 16.57
N ASN A 46 -12.70 8.80 16.94
CA ASN A 46 -11.84 8.08 16.00
C ASN A 46 -12.53 6.84 15.40
N LEU A 47 -13.26 6.07 16.23
CA LEU A 47 -14.09 4.96 15.75
C LEU A 47 -15.15 5.44 14.75
N LYS A 48 -15.87 6.51 15.08
CA LYS A 48 -16.89 7.13 14.20
C LYS A 48 -16.33 7.58 12.85
N ARG A 49 -15.07 8.02 12.81
CA ARG A 49 -14.40 8.49 11.59
C ARG A 49 -13.75 7.37 10.78
N GLY A 50 -13.82 6.12 11.24
CA GLY A 50 -13.10 5.02 10.61
C GLY A 50 -11.57 5.17 10.71
N ASN A 51 -11.09 5.80 11.78
CA ASN A 51 -9.65 5.86 12.05
C ASN A 51 -9.18 4.57 12.74
N PRO A 52 -7.92 4.14 12.55
CA PRO A 52 -7.34 3.03 13.29
C PRO A 52 -7.34 3.27 14.80
N VAL A 53 -7.85 2.32 15.58
CA VAL A 53 -7.82 2.34 17.05
C VAL A 53 -7.34 0.99 17.60
N PRO A 54 -6.79 0.93 18.83
CA PRO A 54 -6.48 -0.35 19.47
C PRO A 54 -7.68 -1.30 19.48
N GLU A 55 -7.46 -2.58 19.14
CA GLU A 55 -8.49 -3.61 18.96
C GLU A 55 -9.44 -3.73 20.16
N LYS A 56 -8.92 -3.51 21.37
CA LYS A 56 -9.71 -3.46 22.61
C LYS A 56 -10.88 -2.49 22.56
N TYR A 57 -10.80 -1.41 21.77
CA TYR A 57 -11.87 -0.43 21.63
C TYR A 57 -12.95 -0.85 20.63
N CYS A 58 -12.60 -1.60 19.57
CA CYS A 58 -13.60 -2.27 18.73
C CYS A 58 -14.28 -3.40 19.50
N TYR A 59 -13.51 -4.19 20.25
CA TYR A 59 -14.02 -5.23 21.14
C TYR A 59 -14.95 -4.66 22.23
N LEU A 60 -14.69 -3.44 22.69
CA LEU A 60 -15.56 -2.74 23.63
C LEU A 60 -16.96 -2.49 23.06
N LEU A 61 -17.09 -2.10 21.79
CA LEU A 61 -18.40 -1.97 21.12
C LEU A 61 -19.16 -3.31 21.13
N ILE A 62 -18.46 -4.40 20.81
CA ILE A 62 -19.04 -5.75 20.81
C ILE A 62 -19.54 -6.12 22.21
N LYS A 63 -18.77 -5.84 23.25
CA LYS A 63 -19.18 -6.07 24.64
C LYS A 63 -20.37 -5.22 25.07
N MET A 64 -20.51 -4.01 24.52
CA MET A 64 -21.64 -3.14 24.80
C MET A 64 -22.92 -3.55 24.07
N ARG A 65 -22.88 -4.45 23.09
CA ARG A 65 -24.06 -4.87 22.33
C ARG A 65 -25.19 -5.37 23.25
N TRP A 66 -24.85 -6.09 24.31
CA TRP A 66 -25.86 -6.63 25.24
C TRP A 66 -26.56 -5.56 26.07
N ASP A 67 -25.90 -4.43 26.30
CA ASP A 67 -26.39 -3.34 27.15
C ASP A 67 -26.93 -2.16 26.33
N HIS A 68 -26.85 -2.23 25.00
CA HIS A 68 -27.19 -1.13 24.09
C HIS A 68 -27.99 -1.64 22.89
N LYS A 69 -29.33 -1.64 23.02
CA LYS A 69 -30.26 -2.21 22.03
C LYS A 69 -30.02 -1.74 20.58
N PRO A 70 -29.87 -0.44 20.27
CA PRO A 70 -29.57 -0.01 18.89
C PRO A 70 -28.24 -0.57 18.34
N LEU A 71 -27.24 -0.77 19.19
CA LEU A 71 -25.94 -1.30 18.78
C LEU A 71 -26.06 -2.81 18.52
N HIS A 72 -26.84 -3.51 19.34
CA HIS A 72 -27.17 -4.92 19.14
C HIS A 72 -27.81 -5.15 17.77
N GLU A 73 -28.86 -4.38 17.46
CA GLU A 73 -29.63 -4.52 16.24
C GLU A 73 -28.76 -4.29 14.99
N VAL A 74 -27.89 -3.27 15.02
CA VAL A 74 -26.96 -3.00 13.91
C VAL A 74 -25.93 -4.12 13.74
N ILE A 75 -25.31 -4.60 14.82
CA ILE A 75 -24.32 -5.69 14.72
C ILE A 75 -25.01 -6.97 14.23
N ALA A 76 -26.21 -7.28 14.73
CA ALA A 76 -26.97 -8.47 14.33
C ALA A 76 -27.30 -8.46 12.84
N ALA A 77 -27.87 -7.34 12.35
CA ALA A 77 -28.20 -7.18 10.94
C ALA A 77 -26.95 -7.24 10.06
N PHE A 78 -25.89 -6.50 10.43
CA PHE A 78 -24.65 -6.47 9.67
C PHE A 78 -23.97 -7.84 9.58
N CYS A 79 -23.86 -8.57 10.70
CA CYS A 79 -23.27 -9.90 10.72
C CYS A 79 -24.10 -10.94 9.95
N SER A 80 -25.44 -10.85 10.02
CA SER A 80 -26.31 -11.75 9.28
C SER A 80 -26.24 -11.51 7.76
N GLU A 81 -26.11 -10.26 7.32
CA GLU A 81 -26.06 -9.91 5.90
C GLU A 81 -24.71 -10.20 5.24
N GLN A 82 -23.60 -9.98 5.95
CA GLN A 82 -22.26 -10.16 5.38
C GLN A 82 -21.83 -11.64 5.33
N GLU A 83 -22.11 -12.41 6.39
CA GLU A 83 -21.52 -13.74 6.58
C GLU A 83 -22.57 -14.80 7.02
N GLY A 84 -23.86 -14.45 7.05
CA GLY A 84 -24.90 -15.37 7.53
C GLY A 84 -24.76 -15.74 9.01
N ILE A 85 -24.06 -14.93 9.80
CA ILE A 85 -23.71 -15.25 11.19
C ILE A 85 -24.88 -14.91 12.12
N ASP A 86 -25.32 -15.91 12.90
CA ASP A 86 -26.23 -15.71 14.03
C ASP A 86 -25.46 -15.16 15.24
N ILE A 87 -25.69 -13.88 15.57
CA ILE A 87 -25.03 -13.17 16.67
C ILE A 87 -25.29 -13.79 18.05
N ALA A 88 -26.38 -14.55 18.22
CA ALA A 88 -26.68 -15.22 19.48
C ALA A 88 -25.74 -16.41 19.74
N ARG A 89 -25.12 -16.95 18.68
CA ARG A 89 -24.22 -18.11 18.72
C ARG A 89 -22.77 -17.75 18.36
N ALA A 90 -22.56 -16.58 17.77
CA ALA A 90 -21.24 -16.10 17.38
C ALA A 90 -20.38 -15.71 18.60
N ASP A 91 -19.11 -16.11 18.56
CA ASP A 91 -18.14 -15.59 19.52
C ASP A 91 -17.76 -14.13 19.20
N ASP A 92 -17.26 -13.42 20.22
CA ASP A 92 -16.92 -12.01 20.06
C ASP A 92 -15.80 -11.76 19.04
N SER A 93 -14.94 -12.75 18.77
CA SER A 93 -13.85 -12.64 17.80
C SER A 93 -14.36 -12.76 16.37
N GLN A 94 -15.36 -13.63 16.13
CA GLN A 94 -16.07 -13.74 14.86
C GLN A 94 -16.77 -12.42 14.55
N ILE A 95 -17.53 -11.88 15.49
CA ILE A 95 -18.21 -10.58 15.34
C ILE A 95 -17.18 -9.48 15.04
N LEU A 96 -16.05 -9.46 15.76
CA LEU A 96 -14.98 -8.49 15.58
C LEU A 96 -14.35 -8.55 14.19
N ASN A 97 -14.21 -9.74 13.61
CA ASN A 97 -13.68 -9.92 12.27
C ASN A 97 -14.65 -9.50 11.17
N VAL A 98 -15.95 -9.53 11.43
CA VAL A 98 -16.96 -9.07 10.47
C VAL A 98 -17.12 -7.55 10.50
N ILE A 99 -17.20 -6.93 11.68
CA ILE A 99 -17.48 -5.47 11.78
C ILE A 99 -16.24 -4.59 11.59
N CYS A 100 -15.04 -5.18 11.70
CA CYS A 100 -13.79 -4.49 11.46
C CYS A 100 -13.22 -4.90 10.12
N GLY A 101 -12.57 -3.96 9.43
CA GLY A 101 -11.66 -4.29 8.34
C GLY A 101 -10.52 -5.19 8.82
N PRO A 102 -9.69 -5.70 7.87
CA PRO A 102 -8.56 -6.55 8.19
C PRO A 102 -7.74 -5.96 9.34
N ILE A 103 -7.18 -6.83 10.20
CA ILE A 103 -6.44 -6.45 11.42
C ILE A 103 -5.39 -5.39 11.07
N GLY A 104 -5.77 -4.13 11.24
CA GLY A 104 -4.91 -2.99 10.97
C GLY A 104 -3.99 -2.77 12.15
N GLY A 105 -3.20 -3.77 12.55
CA GLY A 105 -2.19 -3.70 13.61
C GLY A 105 -0.78 -3.51 13.07
N GLU A 106 -0.65 -3.50 11.76
CA GLU A 106 0.63 -3.37 11.10
C GLU A 106 0.83 -1.95 10.66
N LYS A 107 2.03 -1.48 10.99
CA LYS A 107 2.58 -0.26 10.47
C LYS A 107 2.53 -0.33 8.94
N ASP A 108 1.65 0.44 8.33
CA ASP A 108 1.77 0.73 6.91
C ASP A 108 3.07 1.53 6.74
N TRP A 109 4.10 0.87 6.24
CA TRP A 109 5.42 1.49 6.14
C TRP A 109 5.46 2.62 5.11
N PHE A 110 4.55 2.62 4.13
CA PHE A 110 4.37 3.74 3.20
C PHE A 110 3.78 4.97 3.91
N VAL A 111 3.04 4.80 5.00
CA VAL A 111 2.52 5.91 5.82
C VAL A 111 3.49 6.32 6.92
N ALA A 112 4.16 5.35 7.54
CA ALA A 112 5.12 5.60 8.61
C ALA A 112 6.38 6.36 8.15
N GLY A 113 6.77 6.16 6.89
CA GLY A 113 7.79 6.98 6.25
C GLY A 113 9.24 6.58 6.53
N LEU A 114 10.14 7.32 5.91
CA LEU A 114 11.59 7.12 5.97
C LEU A 114 12.20 7.21 7.38
N PRO A 115 11.77 8.12 8.30
CA PRO A 115 12.32 8.21 9.65
C PRO A 115 12.25 6.90 10.43
N ASP A 116 11.18 6.15 10.19
CA ASP A 116 10.90 4.92 10.87
C ASP A 116 11.66 3.73 10.30
N LEU A 117 12.02 3.78 9.01
CA LEU A 117 12.99 2.87 8.42
C LEU A 117 14.41 3.18 8.90
N GLY A 118 14.77 4.46 9.03
CA GLY A 118 16.08 4.89 9.51
C GLY A 118 16.44 4.43 10.93
N LYS A 119 15.45 4.04 11.75
CA LYS A 119 15.64 3.45 13.08
C LYS A 119 16.13 1.99 13.04
N LEU A 120 16.15 1.35 11.88
CA LEU A 120 16.65 -0.02 11.73
C LEU A 120 18.18 0.01 11.72
N PHE A 121 18.80 -0.49 12.79
CA PHE A 121 20.26 -0.48 13.00
C PHE A 121 21.08 -1.17 11.90
N ASP A 122 20.48 -2.07 11.09
CA ASP A 122 21.15 -2.76 9.97
C ASP A 122 20.21 -2.94 8.77
N LEU A 123 19.98 -1.86 8.01
CA LEU A 123 19.16 -1.87 6.80
C LEU A 123 19.65 -2.87 5.73
N ARG A 124 20.96 -3.11 5.65
CA ARG A 124 21.59 -4.00 4.66
C ARG A 124 21.23 -5.46 4.89
N ARG A 125 21.34 -5.95 6.14
CA ARG A 125 20.92 -7.30 6.51
C ARG A 125 19.42 -7.50 6.38
N HIS A 126 18.64 -6.45 6.57
CA HIS A 126 17.21 -6.50 6.33
C HIS A 126 16.89 -6.60 4.83
N LEU A 127 17.60 -5.89 3.95
CA LEU A 127 17.27 -5.95 2.52
C LEU A 127 17.53 -7.32 1.89
N SER A 128 18.67 -7.95 2.19
CA SER A 128 19.00 -9.28 1.64
C SER A 128 18.00 -10.36 2.02
N ARG A 129 17.11 -10.09 2.98
CA ARG A 129 16.04 -10.98 3.44
C ARG A 129 14.67 -10.61 2.88
N VAL A 130 14.49 -9.41 2.32
CA VAL A 130 13.16 -8.87 1.99
C VAL A 130 12.95 -8.59 0.50
N GLY A 131 13.93 -8.81 -0.38
CA GLY A 131 13.67 -8.71 -1.82
C GLY A 131 14.82 -9.06 -2.76
N ARG A 132 14.47 -9.21 -4.05
CA ARG A 132 15.39 -9.50 -5.16
C ARG A 132 14.76 -9.17 -6.52
N PRO A 133 15.54 -9.08 -7.61
CA PRO A 133 14.98 -9.10 -8.96
C PRO A 133 14.12 -10.33 -9.20
N ALA A 134 13.11 -10.21 -10.07
CA ALA A 134 12.42 -11.38 -10.59
C ALA A 134 13.42 -12.31 -11.29
N LYS A 135 13.30 -13.62 -11.05
CA LYS A 135 14.27 -14.65 -11.41
C LYS A 135 14.22 -14.98 -12.91
N ASP A 136 13.01 -14.99 -13.48
CA ASP A 136 12.72 -15.36 -14.86
C ASP A 136 11.47 -14.64 -15.37
N ALA A 137 11.16 -14.82 -16.66
CA ALA A 137 9.99 -14.21 -17.28
C ALA A 137 8.66 -14.73 -16.72
N GLU A 138 8.63 -15.96 -16.21
CA GLU A 138 7.44 -16.56 -15.59
C GLU A 138 7.11 -15.84 -14.28
N GLU A 139 8.11 -15.59 -13.44
CA GLU A 139 7.91 -14.84 -12.20
C GLU A 139 7.56 -13.37 -12.46
N VAL A 140 8.06 -12.75 -13.54
CA VAL A 140 7.61 -11.42 -13.97
C VAL A 140 6.12 -11.45 -14.31
N SER A 141 5.67 -12.43 -15.11
CA SER A 141 4.26 -12.58 -15.47
C SER A 141 3.37 -12.83 -14.26
N GLU A 142 3.80 -13.67 -13.32
CA GLU A 142 3.09 -13.96 -12.06
C GLU A 142 2.97 -12.68 -11.22
N ALA A 143 4.08 -11.95 -11.04
CA ALA A 143 4.11 -10.71 -10.29
C ALA A 143 3.17 -9.64 -10.90
N VAL A 144 3.17 -9.47 -12.22
CA VAL A 144 2.25 -8.55 -12.91
C VAL A 144 0.79 -8.97 -12.69
N ARG A 145 0.50 -10.27 -12.72
CA ARG A 145 -0.85 -10.78 -12.46
C ARG A 145 -1.33 -10.39 -11.06
N TRP A 146 -0.47 -10.45 -10.04
CA TRP A 146 -0.81 -9.97 -8.70
C TRP A 146 -1.22 -8.50 -8.67
N MET A 147 -0.51 -7.65 -9.42
CA MET A 147 -0.85 -6.23 -9.53
C MET A 147 -2.23 -6.02 -10.17
N PHE A 148 -2.56 -6.76 -11.23
CA PHE A 148 -3.91 -6.69 -11.85
C PHE A 148 -5.00 -7.13 -10.88
N ILE A 149 -4.78 -8.20 -10.11
CA ILE A 149 -5.73 -8.66 -9.09
C ILE A 149 -5.94 -7.59 -8.02
N ASP A 150 -4.84 -7.01 -7.51
CA ASP A 150 -4.89 -5.96 -6.48
C ASP A 150 -5.64 -4.71 -6.99
N VAL A 151 -5.34 -4.25 -8.21
CA VAL A 151 -6.04 -3.14 -8.86
C VAL A 151 -7.54 -3.43 -9.00
N GLY A 152 -7.92 -4.61 -9.51
CA GLY A 152 -9.33 -4.96 -9.71
C GLY A 152 -10.12 -5.03 -8.39
N ARG A 153 -9.53 -5.59 -7.34
CA ARG A 153 -10.09 -5.61 -5.98
C ARG A 153 -10.25 -4.20 -5.42
N LEU A 154 -9.25 -3.34 -5.61
CA LEU A 154 -9.29 -1.95 -5.16
C LEU A 154 -10.36 -1.14 -5.91
N GLN A 155 -10.55 -1.36 -7.21
CA GLN A 155 -11.58 -0.65 -8.00
C GLN A 155 -13.01 -1.05 -7.59
N THR A 156 -13.21 -2.29 -7.14
CA THR A 156 -14.52 -2.77 -6.68
C THR A 156 -14.76 -2.55 -5.19
N GLY A 157 -13.72 -2.27 -4.42
CA GLY A 157 -13.77 -2.27 -2.96
C GLY A 157 -13.94 -3.68 -2.36
N ASN A 158 -13.88 -4.74 -3.16
CA ASN A 158 -14.05 -6.12 -2.71
C ASN A 158 -12.70 -6.86 -2.65
N PRO A 159 -12.08 -7.01 -1.46
CA PRO A 159 -10.79 -7.69 -1.31
C PRO A 159 -10.85 -9.20 -1.56
N LEU A 160 -12.04 -9.81 -1.57
CA LEU A 160 -12.24 -11.25 -1.77
C LEU A 160 -12.65 -11.60 -3.22
N LEU A 161 -12.68 -10.60 -4.12
CA LEU A 161 -13.06 -10.81 -5.52
C LEU A 161 -12.16 -11.89 -6.16
N PRO A 162 -12.71 -12.90 -6.87
CA PRO A 162 -11.91 -13.91 -7.55
C PRO A 162 -10.89 -13.30 -8.51
N GLY A 163 -9.70 -13.91 -8.58
CA GLY A 163 -8.56 -13.35 -9.33
C GLY A 163 -8.87 -13.06 -10.81
N ASP A 164 -9.52 -13.98 -11.52
CA ASP A 164 -9.85 -13.81 -12.94
C ASP A 164 -10.84 -12.67 -13.18
N GLU A 165 -11.80 -12.50 -12.28
CA GLU A 165 -12.74 -11.38 -12.34
C GLU A 165 -12.06 -10.05 -12.01
N ALA A 166 -11.18 -10.03 -11.00
CA ALA A 166 -10.39 -8.86 -10.66
C ALA A 166 -9.47 -8.43 -11.83
N ILE A 167 -8.83 -9.38 -12.50
CA ILE A 167 -7.99 -9.13 -13.68
C ILE A 167 -8.82 -8.51 -14.81
N ARG A 168 -10.01 -9.04 -15.08
CA ARG A 168 -10.91 -8.48 -16.10
C ARG A 168 -11.28 -7.02 -15.79
N ILE A 169 -11.65 -6.74 -14.55
CA ILE A 169 -12.00 -5.38 -14.12
C ILE A 169 -10.80 -4.43 -14.23
N ALA A 170 -9.61 -4.87 -13.82
CA ALA A 170 -8.39 -4.08 -13.95
C ALA A 170 -8.04 -3.82 -15.43
N ALA A 171 -8.23 -4.80 -16.31
CA ALA A 171 -7.99 -4.67 -17.74
C ALA A 171 -8.97 -3.68 -18.41
N ASP A 172 -10.26 -3.76 -18.05
CA ASP A 172 -11.29 -2.85 -18.52
C ASP A 172 -11.02 -1.41 -18.06
N TRP A 173 -10.68 -1.23 -16.78
CA TRP A 173 -10.36 0.08 -16.20
C TRP A 173 -9.06 0.68 -16.76
N GLY A 174 -8.03 -0.15 -16.94
CA GLY A 174 -6.72 0.26 -17.46
C GLY A 174 -6.68 0.39 -18.99
N HIS A 175 -7.75 -0.01 -19.68
CA HIS A 175 -7.80 -0.14 -21.14
C HIS A 175 -6.60 -0.93 -21.70
N LEU A 176 -6.24 -2.02 -21.01
CA LEU A 176 -5.03 -2.78 -21.30
C LEU A 176 -5.17 -4.25 -20.92
N ARG A 177 -4.78 -5.14 -21.82
CA ARG A 177 -4.79 -6.58 -21.55
C ARG A 177 -3.64 -6.98 -20.64
N LEU A 178 -3.86 -7.99 -19.80
CA LEU A 178 -2.83 -8.55 -18.94
C LEU A 178 -1.63 -9.02 -19.74
N GLU A 179 -1.86 -9.72 -20.86
CA GLU A 179 -0.79 -10.29 -21.69
C GLU A 179 0.12 -9.20 -22.29
N ASP A 180 -0.47 -8.09 -22.74
CA ASP A 180 0.28 -6.97 -23.32
C ASP A 180 1.15 -6.28 -22.26
N TYR A 181 0.59 -6.08 -21.06
CA TYR A 181 1.37 -5.53 -19.94
C TYR A 181 2.49 -6.49 -19.51
N GLN A 182 2.22 -7.80 -19.44
CA GLN A 182 3.24 -8.82 -19.12
C GLN A 182 4.36 -8.81 -20.15
N ALA A 183 4.05 -8.73 -21.44
CA ALA A 183 5.05 -8.64 -22.51
C ALA A 183 5.94 -7.40 -22.36
N ASN A 184 5.36 -6.24 -22.04
CA ASN A 184 6.11 -5.01 -21.78
C ASN A 184 6.96 -5.10 -20.52
N ALA A 185 6.41 -5.62 -19.42
CA ALA A 185 7.16 -5.84 -18.17
C ALA A 185 8.35 -6.78 -18.36
N ILE A 186 8.17 -7.87 -19.13
CA ILE A 186 9.26 -8.78 -19.51
C ILE A 186 10.30 -8.05 -20.36
N SER A 187 9.87 -7.18 -21.29
CA SER A 187 10.77 -6.35 -22.11
C SER A 187 11.64 -5.42 -21.25
N TRP A 188 11.03 -4.72 -20.28
CA TRP A 188 11.74 -3.88 -19.32
C TRP A 188 12.71 -4.69 -18.47
N TRP A 189 12.27 -5.84 -17.94
CA TRP A 189 13.09 -6.75 -17.14
C TRP A 189 14.25 -7.39 -17.92
N ARG A 190 14.09 -7.60 -19.24
CA ARG A 190 15.18 -8.05 -20.13
C ARG A 190 16.20 -6.94 -20.36
N ARG A 191 15.75 -5.68 -20.45
CA ARG A 191 16.65 -4.53 -20.57
C ARG A 191 17.48 -4.33 -19.31
N ASP A 192 16.83 -4.38 -18.15
CA ASP A 192 17.50 -4.41 -16.86
C ASP A 192 16.66 -5.17 -15.83
N ARG A 193 17.26 -6.19 -15.22
CA ARG A 193 16.59 -7.10 -14.27
C ARG A 193 16.00 -6.37 -13.08
N ARG A 194 16.57 -5.22 -12.70
CA ARG A 194 16.16 -4.44 -11.53
C ARG A 194 14.89 -3.63 -11.80
N THR A 195 14.37 -3.56 -13.02
CA THR A 195 13.09 -2.87 -13.31
C THR A 195 11.88 -3.57 -12.72
N VAL A 196 11.97 -4.88 -12.48
CA VAL A 196 10.92 -5.69 -11.82
C VAL A 196 11.53 -6.44 -10.64
N MET A 197 11.11 -6.06 -9.45
CA MET A 197 11.59 -6.63 -8.20
C MET A 197 10.45 -7.32 -7.46
N VAL A 198 10.77 -8.36 -6.70
CA VAL A 198 9.84 -9.00 -5.77
C VAL A 198 10.31 -8.81 -4.35
N GLY A 199 9.38 -8.57 -3.43
CA GLY A 199 9.65 -8.62 -2.01
C GLY A 199 9.40 -10.00 -1.43
N LEU A 200 10.21 -10.37 -0.45
CA LEU A 200 10.25 -11.70 0.14
C LEU A 200 9.69 -11.67 1.56
N GLY A 201 8.82 -12.66 1.86
CA GLY A 201 8.42 -13.03 3.22
C GLY A 201 9.40 -14.05 3.81
N GLU A 202 8.89 -15.13 4.41
CA GLU A 202 9.69 -16.27 4.90
C GLU A 202 10.27 -17.13 3.75
N LYS A 203 10.97 -16.51 2.79
CA LYS A 203 11.63 -17.05 1.58
C LYS A 203 10.78 -17.16 0.31
N LYS A 204 9.51 -16.77 0.33
CA LYS A 204 8.66 -16.72 -0.87
C LYS A 204 8.39 -15.27 -1.29
N PRO A 205 8.22 -15.00 -2.60
CA PRO A 205 7.66 -13.73 -3.06
C PRO A 205 6.28 -13.46 -2.44
N ILE A 206 6.12 -12.26 -1.87
CA ILE A 206 4.85 -11.77 -1.28
C ILE A 206 4.42 -10.43 -1.89
N SER A 207 5.32 -9.75 -2.58
CA SER A 207 5.11 -8.44 -3.19
C SER A 207 5.86 -8.29 -4.50
N MET A 208 5.47 -7.31 -5.29
CA MET A 208 6.21 -6.85 -6.45
C MET A 208 6.29 -5.33 -6.51
N THR A 209 7.34 -4.83 -7.15
CA THR A 209 7.52 -3.42 -7.48
C THR A 209 8.10 -3.27 -8.89
N ILE A 210 7.54 -2.36 -9.67
CA ILE A 210 8.05 -1.98 -11.00
C ILE A 210 8.50 -0.53 -10.95
N VAL A 211 9.77 -0.30 -11.30
CA VAL A 211 10.33 1.05 -11.45
C VAL A 211 10.99 1.15 -12.82
N LEU A 212 10.60 2.18 -13.57
CA LEU A 212 11.10 2.44 -14.91
C LEU A 212 12.06 3.63 -14.86
N PRO A 213 13.35 3.43 -15.19
CA PRO A 213 14.31 4.51 -15.31
C PRO A 213 14.26 5.03 -16.75
N LEU A 214 13.71 6.22 -16.93
CA LEU A 214 13.39 6.76 -18.24
C LEU A 214 14.46 7.75 -18.69
N ARG A 215 14.54 7.93 -20.00
CA ARG A 215 15.14 9.13 -20.57
C ARG A 215 14.31 10.36 -20.19
N GLU A 216 14.96 11.53 -20.16
CA GLU A 216 14.34 12.79 -19.73
C GLU A 216 13.08 13.14 -20.52
N ARG A 217 13.15 13.03 -21.86
CA ARG A 217 12.02 13.35 -22.74
C ARG A 217 10.81 12.47 -22.44
N GLU A 218 11.03 11.17 -22.34
CA GLU A 218 10.00 10.17 -22.10
C GLU A 218 9.39 10.33 -20.71
N TRP A 219 10.18 10.74 -19.71
CA TRP A 219 9.65 11.09 -18.40
C TRP A 219 8.75 12.32 -18.42
N HIS A 220 9.13 13.36 -19.17
CA HIS A 220 8.29 14.55 -19.36
C HIS A 220 6.99 14.22 -20.08
N ASP A 221 7.05 13.40 -21.13
CA ASP A 221 5.86 12.94 -21.87
C ASP A 221 4.87 12.21 -20.93
N VAL A 222 5.37 11.38 -20.00
CA VAL A 222 4.53 10.71 -19.00
C VAL A 222 4.01 11.70 -17.96
N ARG A 223 4.88 12.55 -17.40
CA ARG A 223 4.50 13.55 -16.38
C ARG A 223 3.39 14.49 -16.87
N ASP A 224 3.47 14.87 -18.13
CA ASP A 224 2.54 15.80 -18.76
C ASP A 224 1.30 15.08 -19.32
N GLY A 225 1.19 13.76 -19.12
CA GLY A 225 0.00 12.96 -19.46
C GLY A 225 -0.11 12.63 -20.94
N ASN A 226 0.91 12.95 -21.75
CA ASN A 226 0.95 12.70 -23.19
C ASN A 226 1.21 11.23 -23.52
N ARG A 227 1.81 10.49 -22.59
CA ARG A 227 2.14 9.06 -22.75
C ARG A 227 1.80 8.28 -21.49
N VAL A 228 1.11 7.15 -21.66
CA VAL A 228 0.87 6.22 -20.55
C VAL A 228 2.13 5.39 -20.28
N PRO A 229 2.51 5.16 -19.02
CA PRO A 229 3.76 4.46 -18.71
C PRO A 229 3.85 3.05 -19.29
N TYR A 230 2.76 2.29 -19.27
CA TYR A 230 2.73 0.94 -19.83
C TYR A 230 2.93 0.86 -21.34
N SER A 231 2.89 2.00 -22.06
CA SER A 231 3.24 2.08 -23.49
C SER A 231 4.74 2.30 -23.74
N LEU A 232 5.54 2.44 -22.68
CA LEU A 232 6.99 2.55 -22.78
C LEU A 232 7.58 1.19 -23.14
N GLY A 233 8.54 1.18 -24.07
CA GLY A 233 9.32 0.01 -24.43
C GLY A 233 10.70 0.00 -23.77
N ALA A 234 11.45 -1.08 -23.97
CA ALA A 234 12.82 -1.20 -23.49
C ALA A 234 13.77 -0.09 -24.00
N ALA A 235 13.50 0.48 -25.18
CA ALA A 235 14.30 1.53 -25.79
C ALA A 235 14.11 2.92 -25.12
N ASP A 236 13.00 3.11 -24.40
CA ASP A 236 12.71 4.34 -23.65
C ASP A 236 13.46 4.39 -22.30
N LEU A 237 14.04 3.25 -21.89
CA LEU A 237 14.74 3.11 -20.62
C LEU A 237 16.21 3.56 -20.73
N ASP A 238 16.65 4.32 -19.74
CA ASP A 238 18.04 4.70 -19.54
C ASP A 238 18.52 4.27 -18.16
N VAL A 239 19.58 3.48 -18.08
CA VAL A 239 20.08 2.93 -16.82
C VAL A 239 21.56 3.23 -16.68
N PRO A 240 21.99 3.94 -15.62
CA PRO A 240 21.18 4.60 -14.60
C PRO A 240 20.52 5.91 -15.08
N SER A 241 19.37 6.30 -14.50
CA SER A 241 18.67 7.56 -14.83
C SER A 241 18.40 8.47 -13.63
N ASN A 242 18.28 9.78 -13.86
CA ASN A 242 17.77 10.75 -12.87
C ASN A 242 16.24 10.92 -12.93
N TYR A 243 15.57 10.23 -13.84
CA TYR A 243 14.15 10.33 -14.11
C TYR A 243 13.51 8.96 -13.94
N LEU A 244 12.86 8.74 -12.82
CA LEU A 244 12.27 7.46 -12.44
C LEU A 244 10.74 7.54 -12.43
N VAL A 245 10.10 6.44 -12.78
CA VAL A 245 8.66 6.22 -12.62
C VAL A 245 8.44 5.00 -11.75
N ILE A 246 7.69 5.14 -10.66
CA ILE A 246 7.15 4.01 -9.89
C ILE A 246 5.87 3.59 -10.58
N GLU A 247 5.98 2.54 -11.39
CA GLU A 247 4.91 2.11 -12.29
C GLU A 247 3.89 1.21 -11.58
N GLY A 248 4.40 0.23 -10.84
CA GLY A 248 3.57 -0.84 -10.30
C GLY A 248 3.97 -1.21 -8.89
N LEU A 249 2.98 -1.44 -8.05
CA LEU A 249 3.10 -2.09 -6.75
C LEU A 249 1.94 -3.07 -6.64
N GLY A 250 2.21 -4.32 -6.27
CA GLY A 250 1.17 -5.34 -6.18
C GLY A 250 1.50 -6.37 -5.10
N GLN A 251 0.46 -6.81 -4.38
CA GLN A 251 0.58 -7.84 -3.34
C GLN A 251 0.19 -9.19 -3.89
N ARG A 252 0.96 -10.23 -3.53
CA ARG A 252 0.58 -11.60 -3.83
C ARG A 252 -0.78 -11.90 -3.18
N PRO A 253 -1.77 -12.40 -3.93
CA PRO A 253 -3.09 -12.73 -3.38
C PRO A 253 -3.01 -13.74 -2.23
N VAL A 254 -3.88 -13.62 -1.23
CA VAL A 254 -3.88 -14.48 -0.04
C VAL A 254 -4.14 -15.94 -0.42
N GLU A 255 -5.04 -16.16 -1.37
CA GLU A 255 -5.36 -17.47 -1.93
C GLU A 255 -4.17 -18.14 -2.65
N GLU A 256 -3.18 -17.36 -3.08
CA GLU A 256 -1.94 -17.83 -3.68
C GLU A 256 -0.81 -17.95 -2.65
N GLY A 257 -1.13 -17.87 -1.35
CA GLY A 257 -0.17 -17.91 -0.26
C GLY A 257 0.49 -16.55 0.02
N GLY A 258 -0.12 -15.44 -0.39
CA GLY A 258 0.26 -14.11 0.05
C GLY A 258 0.13 -13.93 1.55
N GLU A 259 1.06 -13.19 2.15
CA GLU A 259 1.01 -12.83 3.57
C GLU A 259 0.36 -11.45 3.69
N SER A 260 -0.72 -11.32 4.47
CA SER A 260 -1.35 -10.02 4.70
C SER A 260 -0.46 -9.08 5.53
N THR A 261 0.50 -9.65 6.27
CA THR A 261 0.96 -9.04 7.53
C THR A 261 2.26 -8.21 7.46
N ALA A 262 3.00 -8.25 6.34
CA ALA A 262 4.32 -7.60 6.23
C ALA A 262 4.62 -6.99 4.85
N PHE A 263 3.65 -7.02 3.94
CA PHE A 263 3.80 -6.62 2.55
C PHE A 263 4.40 -5.21 2.40
N THR A 264 3.84 -4.21 3.10
CA THR A 264 4.22 -2.79 2.88
C THR A 264 5.65 -2.49 3.27
N ARG A 265 6.21 -3.20 4.27
CA ARG A 265 7.62 -3.04 4.65
C ARG A 265 8.54 -3.54 3.56
N GLY A 266 8.33 -4.78 3.12
CA GLY A 266 9.13 -5.43 2.08
C GLY A 266 9.05 -4.63 0.79
N ALA A 267 7.82 -4.31 0.34
CA ALA A 267 7.60 -3.50 -0.85
C ALA A 267 8.29 -2.13 -0.79
N LEU A 268 8.18 -1.39 0.33
CA LEU A 268 8.86 -0.10 0.47
C LEU A 268 10.39 -0.24 0.47
N MET A 269 10.95 -1.20 1.20
CA MET A 269 12.40 -1.42 1.24
C MET A 269 12.94 -1.80 -0.14
N VAL A 270 12.24 -2.68 -0.85
CA VAL A 270 12.59 -3.09 -2.22
C VAL A 270 12.47 -1.93 -3.18
N MET A 271 11.39 -1.16 -3.14
CA MET A 271 11.20 0.02 -3.97
C MET A 271 12.32 1.05 -3.74
N LEU A 272 12.71 1.33 -2.49
CA LEU A 272 13.81 2.26 -2.20
C LEU A 272 15.16 1.75 -2.72
N ALA A 273 15.43 0.46 -2.57
CA ALA A 273 16.63 -0.16 -3.13
C ALA A 273 16.65 -0.10 -4.66
N GLN A 274 15.49 -0.35 -5.27
CA GLN A 274 15.27 -0.30 -6.70
C GLN A 274 15.50 1.12 -7.23
N LEU A 275 14.88 2.14 -6.63
CA LEU A 275 15.10 3.56 -6.95
C LEU A 275 16.58 3.93 -6.86
N GLY A 276 17.28 3.50 -5.80
CA GLY A 276 18.71 3.76 -5.64
C GLY A 276 19.59 3.05 -6.68
N SER A 277 19.25 1.81 -7.06
CA SER A 277 20.05 1.01 -8.00
C SER A 277 19.84 1.35 -9.48
N LEU A 278 18.67 1.90 -9.81
CA LEU A 278 18.30 2.33 -11.16
C LEU A 278 18.63 3.80 -11.43
N SER A 279 19.13 4.52 -10.43
CA SER A 279 19.51 5.93 -10.56
C SER A 279 20.98 6.21 -10.36
N ASN A 280 21.39 7.43 -10.73
CA ASN A 280 22.71 7.97 -10.41
C ASN A 280 22.81 8.41 -8.94
N CYS A 281 22.21 7.65 -8.00
CA CYS A 281 22.11 7.98 -6.59
C CYS A 281 23.48 7.95 -5.90
N ALA A 282 24.25 9.02 -6.06
CA ALA A 282 25.42 9.30 -5.26
C ALA A 282 25.03 10.10 -4.01
N PHE A 283 25.76 9.92 -2.91
CA PHE A 283 25.70 10.80 -1.75
C PHE A 283 27.05 11.51 -1.58
N PRO A 284 27.13 12.84 -1.79
CA PRO A 284 26.05 13.75 -2.17
C PRO A 284 25.62 13.60 -3.64
N PRO A 285 24.34 13.86 -3.96
CA PRO A 285 23.82 13.82 -5.33
C PRO A 285 24.45 14.90 -6.22
N ARG A 286 24.80 14.54 -7.46
CA ARG A 286 25.33 15.48 -8.47
C ARG A 286 24.23 16.16 -9.28
N ASN A 287 23.13 15.46 -9.50
CA ASN A 287 21.96 15.93 -10.24
C ASN A 287 20.70 15.75 -9.39
N ASP A 288 19.66 16.51 -9.70
CA ASP A 288 18.34 16.32 -9.11
C ASP A 288 17.80 14.94 -9.53
N LEU A 289 17.24 14.19 -8.59
CA LEU A 289 16.52 12.93 -8.86
C LEU A 289 15.02 13.23 -8.89
N ARG A 290 14.37 12.94 -10.02
CA ARG A 290 12.94 13.13 -10.25
C ARG A 290 12.25 11.77 -10.22
N ILE A 291 11.24 11.64 -9.38
CA ILE A 291 10.47 10.40 -9.21
C ILE A 291 9.00 10.72 -9.46
N LEU A 292 8.38 10.00 -10.38
CA LEU A 292 6.96 10.07 -10.67
C LEU A 292 6.25 8.84 -10.09
N ALA A 293 5.04 9.03 -9.57
CA ALA A 293 4.19 7.96 -9.09
C ALA A 293 2.72 8.30 -9.37
N PHE A 294 1.86 7.29 -9.29
CA PHE A 294 0.45 7.39 -9.65
C PHE A 294 -0.43 7.09 -8.44
N ALA A 295 -1.50 7.87 -8.27
CA ALA A 295 -2.42 7.70 -7.15
C ALA A 295 -3.80 7.25 -7.65
N SER A 296 -4.00 5.93 -7.74
CA SER A 296 -5.25 5.34 -8.25
C SER A 296 -6.43 5.44 -7.28
N ASN A 297 -6.17 5.70 -5.99
CA ASN A 297 -7.19 5.86 -4.95
C ASN A 297 -6.71 6.77 -3.80
N GLU A 298 -7.59 7.07 -2.85
CA GLU A 298 -7.28 7.99 -1.74
C GLU A 298 -6.18 7.47 -0.80
N VAL A 299 -6.10 6.15 -0.58
CA VAL A 299 -5.03 5.53 0.22
C VAL A 299 -3.68 5.76 -0.44
N ALA A 300 -3.58 5.57 -1.76
CA ALA A 300 -2.37 5.84 -2.53
C ALA A 300 -1.99 7.32 -2.50
N ARG A 301 -2.97 8.25 -2.65
CA ARG A 301 -2.72 9.70 -2.52
C ARG A 301 -2.14 10.05 -1.16
N MET A 302 -2.71 9.49 -0.09
CA MET A 302 -2.27 9.72 1.28
C MET A 302 -0.85 9.18 1.50
N ARG A 303 -0.55 7.95 1.05
CA ARG A 303 0.80 7.36 1.08
C ARG A 303 1.82 8.24 0.35
N LEU A 304 1.52 8.68 -0.87
CA LEU A 304 2.43 9.52 -1.68
C LEU A 304 2.70 10.88 -1.02
N LYS A 305 1.68 11.53 -0.47
CA LYS A 305 1.84 12.78 0.31
C LYS A 305 2.72 12.57 1.54
N LYS A 306 2.57 11.46 2.25
CA LYS A 306 3.43 11.09 3.40
C LYS A 306 4.88 10.83 2.99
N GLN A 307 5.10 10.42 1.74
CA GLN A 307 6.41 10.26 1.13
C GLN A 307 6.89 11.55 0.42
N HIS A 308 6.27 12.70 0.70
CA HIS A 308 6.65 14.03 0.18
C HIS A 308 6.52 14.20 -1.33
N PHE A 309 5.69 13.39 -1.99
CA PHE A 309 5.29 13.67 -3.36
C PHE A 309 4.26 14.81 -3.40
N LYS A 310 4.30 15.58 -4.48
CA LYS A 310 3.37 16.67 -4.78
C LYS A 310 2.55 16.31 -6.00
N ALA A 311 1.27 16.67 -6.00
CA ALA A 311 0.44 16.49 -7.18
C ALA A 311 0.97 17.38 -8.32
N THR A 312 1.05 16.85 -9.53
CA THR A 312 1.50 17.62 -10.71
C THR A 312 0.38 18.50 -11.28
N GLY A 313 -0.87 18.21 -10.93
CA GLY A 313 -2.06 18.80 -11.55
C GLY A 313 -2.50 18.07 -12.83
N THR A 314 -1.71 17.10 -13.28
CA THR A 314 -1.98 16.27 -14.46
C THR A 314 -2.61 14.95 -14.06
N LYS A 315 -3.43 14.38 -14.95
CA LYS A 315 -3.99 13.03 -14.84
C LYS A 315 -3.58 12.18 -16.03
N LEU A 316 -3.48 10.86 -15.83
CA LEU A 316 -3.32 9.91 -16.94
C LEU A 316 -4.62 9.93 -17.75
N HIS A 317 -4.54 10.34 -19.02
CA HIS A 317 -5.70 10.63 -19.87
C HIS A 317 -6.70 9.46 -19.95
N THR A 318 -6.21 8.22 -19.94
CA THR A 318 -7.07 7.02 -20.08
C THR A 318 -7.73 6.57 -18.78
N MET A 319 -7.09 6.78 -17.63
CA MET A 319 -7.55 6.22 -16.34
C MET A 319 -8.03 7.28 -15.34
N GLY A 320 -7.84 8.57 -15.64
CA GLY A 320 -8.17 9.67 -14.72
C GLY A 320 -7.35 9.70 -13.43
N VAL A 321 -6.26 8.93 -13.38
CA VAL A 321 -5.38 8.75 -12.21
C VAL A 321 -4.49 9.98 -12.05
N ASP A 322 -4.42 10.51 -10.83
CA ASP A 322 -3.59 11.69 -10.52
C ASP A 322 -2.10 11.33 -10.54
N LEU A 323 -1.29 12.19 -11.16
CA LEU A 323 0.16 12.08 -11.15
C LEU A 323 0.77 12.87 -9.99
N TYR A 324 1.80 12.28 -9.39
CA TYR A 324 2.52 12.83 -8.27
C TYR A 324 4.01 12.81 -8.55
N ASP A 325 4.70 13.94 -8.37
CA ASP A 325 6.14 14.05 -8.52
C ASP A 325 6.87 14.34 -7.20
N ARG A 326 8.08 13.81 -7.08
CA ARG A 326 9.03 14.14 -6.03
C ARG A 326 10.35 14.50 -6.66
N CYS A 327 10.92 15.63 -6.25
CA CYS A 327 12.27 16.05 -6.61
C CYS A 327 13.16 15.96 -5.37
N ILE A 328 14.21 15.14 -5.45
CA ILE A 328 15.28 15.09 -4.46
C ILE A 328 16.44 15.90 -5.05
N SER A 329 16.62 17.14 -4.57
CA SER A 329 17.54 18.09 -5.22
C SER A 329 19.01 17.79 -4.93
N CYS A 330 19.90 18.03 -5.90
CA CYS A 330 21.34 18.04 -5.65
C CYS A 330 21.78 19.23 -4.77
N ASN A 331 21.05 20.34 -4.85
CA ASN A 331 21.32 21.55 -4.09
C ASN A 331 20.98 21.34 -2.60
N ARG A 332 22.02 21.28 -1.76
CA ARG A 332 21.90 21.06 -0.31
C ARG A 332 21.03 22.11 0.38
N LEU A 333 21.00 23.36 -0.11
CA LEU A 333 20.16 24.41 0.47
C LEU A 333 18.67 24.19 0.22
N LYS A 334 18.32 23.37 -0.78
CA LYS A 334 16.94 23.03 -1.16
C LYS A 334 16.50 21.66 -0.65
N ARG A 335 17.40 20.88 -0.04
CA ARG A 335 17.12 19.53 0.46
C ARG A 335 16.54 19.56 1.86
N SER A 336 15.49 18.78 2.07
CA SER A 336 14.99 18.52 3.42
C SER A 336 15.83 17.43 4.12
N PRO A 337 15.85 17.38 5.46
CA PRO A 337 16.48 16.27 6.19
C PRO A 337 15.94 14.88 5.79
N LEU A 338 14.69 14.83 5.33
CA LEU A 338 14.05 13.61 4.85
C LEU A 338 14.56 13.19 3.47
N ASP A 339 14.98 14.14 2.64
CA ASP A 339 15.62 13.84 1.36
C ASP A 339 17.05 13.31 1.56
N ASP A 340 17.79 13.87 2.52
CA ASP A 340 19.10 13.33 2.91
C ASP A 340 18.97 11.90 3.48
N LEU A 341 17.95 11.65 4.31
CA LEU A 341 17.64 10.31 4.79
C LEU A 341 17.21 9.36 3.64
N ALA A 342 16.38 9.84 2.71
CA ALA A 342 15.97 9.07 1.54
C ALA A 342 17.19 8.65 0.72
N LEU A 343 18.08 9.60 0.38
CA LEU A 343 19.30 9.35 -0.37
C LEU A 343 20.23 8.40 0.39
N GLY A 344 20.43 8.61 1.69
CA GLY A 344 21.22 7.72 2.52
C GLY A 344 20.69 6.29 2.49
N ILE A 345 19.38 6.10 2.65
CA ILE A 345 18.73 4.79 2.56
C ILE A 345 18.89 4.21 1.15
N MET A 346 18.57 4.96 0.09
CA MET A 346 18.66 4.50 -1.30
C MET A 346 20.11 4.10 -1.67
N THR A 347 21.11 4.90 -1.30
CA THR A 347 22.53 4.59 -1.51
C THR A 347 22.95 3.36 -0.71
N VAL A 348 22.60 3.26 0.57
CA VAL A 348 22.94 2.07 1.37
C VAL A 348 22.29 0.82 0.79
N LEU A 349 21.02 0.90 0.38
CA LEU A 349 20.26 -0.24 -0.12
C LEU A 349 20.64 -0.65 -1.55
N SER A 350 21.03 0.28 -2.42
CA SER A 350 21.40 -0.03 -3.81
C SER A 350 22.62 -0.94 -3.91
N HIS A 351 23.58 -0.81 -2.97
CA HIS A 351 24.76 -1.69 -2.85
C HIS A 351 24.47 -3.08 -2.27
N THR A 352 23.20 -3.37 -1.99
CA THR A 352 22.78 -4.61 -1.31
C THR A 352 21.85 -5.47 -2.15
N LEU A 353 21.36 -4.92 -3.27
CA LEU A 353 20.77 -5.73 -4.31
C LEU A 353 21.90 -6.52 -5.00
N PRO A 354 21.77 -7.84 -5.16
CA PRO A 354 22.77 -8.61 -5.89
C PRO A 354 22.88 -8.06 -7.32
N CYS A 355 24.07 -7.57 -7.68
CA CYS A 355 24.46 -7.45 -9.07
C CYS A 355 24.59 -8.88 -9.58
N MET A 356 23.62 -9.36 -10.36
CA MET A 356 23.73 -10.64 -11.07
C MET A 356 24.35 -10.39 -12.43
#